data_AF-A0A387BMV8-F1
#
_entry.id   AF-A0A387BMV8-F1
#
_cell.length_a   1.000
_cell.length_b   1.000
_cell.length_c   1.000
_cell.angle_alpha   90.00
_cell.angle_beta   90.00
_cell.angle_gamma   90.00
#
_symmetry.space_group_name_H-M   'P 1'
#
loop_
_entity.id
_entity.type
_entity.pdbx_description
1 polymer ?
#
loop_
_entity_poly.entity_id
_entity_poly.type
_entity_poly.pdbx_seq_one_letter_code
_entity_poly.pdbx_strand_id
1 'polypeptide(L)'
;MAPRRLPRGSRKNPATLFYDVEKANKDRWSEIAARAEVSPSALFDRMVETIELDERGLPTWWKPVAQLEQLDGTEVQTQKSP
;
A
#
# COMPACT_ATOMS: atom_id res chain seq x y z
N MET A 1 -7.73 13.58 -18.86
CA MET A 1 -8.00 12.29 -19.53
C MET A 1 -8.64 11.37 -18.51
N ALA A 2 -9.84 10.83 -18.76
CA ALA A 2 -10.51 9.97 -17.78
C ALA A 2 -9.78 8.62 -17.69
N PRO A 3 -9.50 8.07 -16.48
CA PRO A 3 -8.82 6.78 -16.35
C PRO A 3 -9.61 5.70 -17.09
N ARG A 4 -8.92 4.77 -17.76
CA ARG A 4 -9.53 3.69 -18.52
C ARG A 4 -10.27 2.78 -17.54
N ARG A 5 -11.57 3.07 -17.37
CA ARG A 5 -12.47 2.24 -16.58
C ARG A 5 -12.60 0.91 -17.29
N LEU A 6 -12.47 -0.19 -16.54
CA LEU A 6 -12.81 -1.50 -17.09
C LEU A 6 -14.25 -1.45 -17.66
N PRO A 7 -14.52 -2.17 -18.77
CA PRO A 7 -15.86 -2.29 -19.31
C PRO A 7 -16.85 -2.70 -18.22
N ARG A 8 -18.01 -2.03 -18.16
CA ARG A 8 -19.07 -2.39 -17.20
C ARG A 8 -19.42 -3.88 -17.39
N GLY A 9 -19.49 -4.63 -16.30
CA GLY A 9 -19.79 -6.08 -16.32
C GLY A 9 -18.58 -7.02 -16.47
N SER A 10 -17.35 -6.50 -16.57
CA SER A 10 -16.13 -7.34 -16.61
C SER A 10 -15.72 -7.91 -15.25
N ARG A 11 -16.19 -7.33 -14.14
CA ARG A 11 -15.99 -7.90 -12.79
C ARG A 11 -17.00 -9.02 -12.56
N LYS A 12 -16.51 -10.26 -12.48
CA LYS A 12 -17.34 -11.46 -12.27
C LYS A 12 -18.00 -11.49 -10.89
N ASN A 13 -17.33 -10.98 -9.85
CA ASN A 13 -17.87 -10.89 -8.49
C ASN A 13 -17.28 -9.66 -7.76
N PRO A 14 -17.80 -8.45 -8.02
CA PRO A 14 -17.27 -7.25 -7.38
C PRO A 14 -17.61 -7.22 -5.89
N ALA A 15 -16.58 -7.14 -5.04
CA ALA A 15 -16.73 -6.84 -3.62
C ALA A 15 -16.33 -5.37 -3.34
N THR A 16 -17.04 -4.70 -2.44
CA THR A 16 -16.67 -3.35 -2.01
C THR A 16 -15.68 -3.44 -0.85
N LEU A 17 -14.55 -2.72 -0.98
CA LEU A 17 -13.52 -2.64 0.05
C LEU A 17 -13.80 -1.42 0.94
N PHE A 18 -14.13 -1.65 2.21
CA PHE A 18 -14.33 -0.60 3.21
C PHE A 18 -13.26 -0.73 4.31
N TYR A 19 -12.23 0.11 4.23
CA TYR A 19 -11.23 0.26 5.28
C TYR A 19 -11.12 1.72 5.69
N ASP A 20 -11.00 1.95 7.00
CA ASP A 20 -10.56 3.23 7.52
C ASP A 20 -9.04 3.30 7.37
N VAL A 21 -8.58 4.27 6.59
CA VAL A 21 -7.16 4.51 6.31
C VAL A 21 -6.88 6.00 6.39
N GLU A 22 -5.62 6.34 6.65
CA GLU A 22 -5.17 7.72 6.59
C GLU A 22 -5.49 8.37 5.24
N LYS A 23 -6.07 9.57 5.28
CA LYS A 23 -6.49 10.30 4.08
C LYS A 23 -5.33 10.50 3.11
N ALA A 24 -4.16 10.85 3.64
CA ALA A 24 -2.94 11.05 2.84
C ALA A 24 -2.55 9.78 2.05
N ASN A 25 -2.67 8.61 2.67
CA ASN A 25 -2.36 7.33 2.02
C ASN A 25 -3.39 6.99 0.93
N LYS A 26 -4.67 7.28 1.18
CA LYS A 26 -5.74 7.11 0.19
C LYS A 26 -5.55 8.02 -1.03
N ASP A 27 -5.19 9.27 -0.80
CA ASP A 27 -4.95 10.24 -1.87
C ASP A 27 -3.72 9.82 -2.70
N ARG A 28 -2.61 9.43 -2.03
CA ARG A 28 -1.42 8.87 -2.69
C ARG A 28 -1.73 7.63 -3.51
N TRP A 29 -2.54 6.70 -3.00
CA TRP A 29 -2.97 5.51 -3.73
C TRP A 29 -3.74 5.86 -5.00
N SER A 30 -4.62 6.87 -4.91
CA SER A 30 -5.41 7.35 -6.04
C SER A 30 -4.54 7.98 -7.12
N GLU A 31 -3.50 8.73 -6.73
CA GLU A 31 -2.51 9.29 -7.66
C GLU A 31 -1.72 8.21 -8.40
N ILE A 32 -1.28 7.15 -7.70
CA ILE A 32 -0.57 6.03 -8.31
C ILE A 32 -1.47 5.34 -9.34
N ALA A 33 -2.72 5.06 -8.99
CA ALA A 33 -3.68 4.46 -9.90
C ALA A 33 -3.93 5.32 -11.15
N ALA A 34 -4.02 6.64 -10.98
CA ALA A 34 -4.16 7.58 -12.08
C ALA A 34 -2.95 7.56 -13.02
N ARG A 35 -1.72 7.51 -12.49
CA ARG A 35 -0.48 7.39 -13.28
C ARG A 35 -0.38 6.05 -14.01
N ALA A 36 -0.93 4.99 -13.43
CA ALA A 36 -1.00 3.67 -14.03
C ALA A 36 -2.22 3.50 -14.97
N GLU A 37 -3.00 4.55 -15.21
CA GLU A 37 -4.22 4.56 -16.04
C GLU A 37 -5.29 3.52 -15.64
N VAL A 38 -5.30 3.09 -14.39
CA VAL A 38 -6.26 2.11 -13.84
C VAL A 38 -7.10 2.70 -12.72
N SER A 39 -8.19 2.02 -12.37
CA SER A 39 -8.95 2.37 -11.17
C SER A 39 -8.20 2.00 -9.88
N PRO A 40 -8.39 2.73 -8.76
CA PRO A 40 -7.78 2.37 -7.46
C PRO A 40 -8.07 0.95 -7.00
N SER A 41 -9.27 0.43 -7.27
CA SER A 41 -9.61 -0.97 -6.95
C SER A 41 -8.87 -1.96 -7.85
N ALA A 42 -8.69 -1.65 -9.13
CA ALA A 42 -7.94 -2.53 -10.04
C ALA A 42 -6.45 -2.57 -9.70
N LEU A 43 -5.89 -1.44 -9.25
CA LEU A 43 -4.54 -1.40 -8.70
C LEU A 43 -4.43 -2.28 -7.45
N PHE A 44 -5.46 -2.29 -6.59
CA PHE A 44 -5.49 -3.11 -5.38
C PHE A 44 -5.56 -4.60 -5.72
N ASP A 45 -6.49 -4.99 -6.60
CA ASP A 45 -6.59 -6.37 -7.09
C ASP A 45 -5.24 -6.83 -7.64
N ARG A 46 -4.60 -6.00 -8.47
CA ARG A 46 -3.30 -6.32 -9.07
C ARG A 46 -2.18 -6.43 -8.03
N MET A 47 -2.14 -5.54 -7.04
CA MET A 47 -1.17 -5.61 -5.96
C MET A 47 -1.30 -6.93 -5.19
N VAL A 48 -2.52 -7.33 -4.83
CA VAL A 48 -2.76 -8.59 -4.10
C VAL A 48 -2.39 -9.81 -4.94
N GLU A 49 -2.66 -9.79 -6.26
CA GLU A 49 -2.27 -10.86 -7.17
C GLU A 49 -0.76 -11.04 -7.32
N THR A 50 0.03 -9.98 -7.15
CA THR A 50 1.47 -9.97 -7.45
C THR A 50 2.37 -9.74 -6.24
N ILE A 51 1.81 -9.60 -5.04
CA ILE A 51 2.59 -9.33 -3.83
C ILE A 51 3.48 -10.54 -3.51
N GLU A 52 4.77 -10.28 -3.28
CA GLU A 52 5.69 -11.32 -2.82
C GLU A 52 5.44 -11.60 -1.34
N LEU A 53 5.28 -12.88 -1.01
CA LEU A 53 5.02 -13.35 0.35
C LEU A 53 6.25 -14.09 0.89
N ASP A 54 6.48 -13.97 2.19
CA ASP A 54 7.47 -14.74 2.94
C ASP A 54 6.97 -16.15 3.29
N GLU A 55 7.79 -16.93 3.99
CA GLU A 55 7.45 -18.30 4.43
C GLU A 55 6.24 -18.35 5.39
N ARG A 56 5.83 -17.22 5.98
CA ARG A 56 4.67 -17.10 6.87
C ARG A 56 3.41 -16.71 6.11
N GLY A 57 3.51 -16.45 4.81
CA GLY A 57 2.41 -15.94 3.99
C GLY A 57 2.14 -14.45 4.19
N LEU A 58 3.10 -13.68 4.71
CA LEU A 58 3.00 -12.23 4.89
C LEU A 58 3.77 -11.50 3.80
N PRO A 59 3.38 -10.26 3.42
CA PRO A 59 4.18 -9.48 2.49
C PRO A 59 5.63 -9.32 2.96
N THR A 60 6.59 -9.43 2.04
CA THR A 60 8.03 -9.32 2.37
C THR A 60 8.41 -7.97 2.99
N TRP A 61 7.65 -6.92 2.71
CA TRP A 61 7.82 -5.59 3.30
C TRP A 61 7.08 -5.40 4.65
N TRP A 62 6.23 -6.36 5.05
CA TRP A 62 5.53 -6.31 6.32
C TRP A 62 6.48 -6.69 7.45
N LYS A 63 6.95 -5.68 8.18
CA LYS A 63 7.79 -5.89 9.37
C LYS A 63 6.91 -6.31 10.55
N PRO A 64 7.27 -7.37 11.29
CA PRO A 64 6.66 -7.68 12.57
C PRO A 64 6.68 -6.45 13.47
N VAL A 65 5.61 -6.25 14.24
CA VAL A 65 5.45 -5.10 15.16
C VAL A 65 6.69 -4.92 16.07
N ALA A 66 7.29 -6.03 16.53
CA ALA A 66 8.52 -6.02 17.32
C ALA A 66 9.74 -5.36 16.64
N GLN A 67 9.77 -5.26 15.30
CA GLN A 67 10.82 -4.60 14.53
C GLN A 67 10.50 -3.14 14.19
N LEU A 68 9.25 -2.69 14.35
CA LEU A 68 8.86 -1.31 14.12
C LEU A 68 9.26 -0.42 15.32
N GLU A 69 9.12 -0.93 16.54
CA GLU A 69 9.53 -0.22 17.78
C GLU A 69 11.03 0.06 17.86
N GLN A 70 11.87 -0.73 17.18
CA GLN A 70 13.34 -0.58 17.21
C GLN A 70 13.87 0.52 16.28
N LEU A 71 13.08 1.01 15.33
CA LEU A 71 13.51 2.02 14.36
C LEU A 71 13.21 3.46 14.81
N ASP A 72 12.30 3.64 15.77
CA ASP A 72 11.96 4.95 16.33
C ASP A 72 12.99 5.44 17.37
N GLY A 73 13.99 4.61 17.72
CA GLY A 73 15.01 4.87 18.73
C GLY A 73 16.37 5.35 18.22
N THR A 74 16.46 6.00 17.05
CA THR A 74 17.75 6.57 16.61
C THR A 74 18.03 7.85 17.40
N GLU A 75 18.53 7.70 18.62
CA GLU A 75 19.10 8.78 19.42
C GLU A 75 20.17 9.52 18.63
N VAL A 76 19.94 10.82 18.45
CA VAL A 76 20.95 11.79 18.01
C VAL A 76 22.00 11.87 19.11
N GLN A 77 23.05 11.06 19.00
CA GLN A 77 24.28 11.28 19.75
C GLN A 77 25.00 12.50 19.14
N THR A 78 24.58 13.71 19.52
CA THR A 78 25.46 14.88 19.46
C THR A 78 26.58 14.65 20.47
N GLN A 79 27.71 14.14 19.99
CA GLN A 79 28.97 14.14 20.70
C GLN A 79 29.30 15.57 21.11
N LYS A 80 29.16 15.86 22.41
CA LYS A 80 29.83 16.97 23.06
C LYS A 80 31.27 16.53 23.29
N SER A 81 32.21 17.13 22.56
CA SER A 81 33.65 16.97 22.80
C SER A 81 34.25 18.31 23.28
N PRO A 82 35.33 18.23 24.08
CA PRO A 82 35.68 19.15 25.17
C PRO A 82 36.26 20.50 24.74
#